data_AF-A0A7V3NKF3-F1
#
_entry.id   AF-A0A7V3NKF3-F1
#
_cell.length_a   1.000
_cell.length_b   1.000
_cell.length_c   1.000
_cell.angle_alpha   90.00
_cell.angle_beta   90.00
_cell.angle_gamma   90.00
#
_symmetry.space_group_name_H-M   'P 1'
#
loop_
_entity.id
_entity.type
_entity.pdbx_description
1 polymer ?
#
loop_
_entity_poly.entity_id
_entity_poly.type
_entity_poly.pdbx_seq_one_letter_code
_entity_poly.pdbx_strand_id
1 'polypeptide(L)'
;MEGHKNAARRVLVIEDAETLALFLQRRLLADGQAFVVERARRSGNGHRKDLEGDYDLVLAQLQGGEAAPWTQEPAGQGKAGAPWFRLQPQAQPSPLNREIVFDGVRVLSVVVADIEHSTPLTRALGPLAMLEFLKEFYLEMIQAVGRAGCTKQYSGDQVLALFEEPSEAVAAALRMCEAFAAFRARWRERASVEPGLGVGIATGMVASDGGAFRHVLAGAPVIVAARLSALSKGEGAILLDETTYRGLRGADLPVRKARPQQIKGFASPFQLYKVDIPWDPPAEHQVQMETLAQAAL
;
A
#
# COMPACT_ATOMS: atom_id res chain seq x y z
N MET A 1 -11.72 -51.09 33.44
CA MET A 1 -10.67 -50.15 33.01
C MET A 1 -10.52 -50.33 31.51
N GLU A 2 -11.35 -49.60 30.76
CA GLU A 2 -10.95 -48.43 29.96
C GLU A 2 -10.23 -48.89 28.68
N GLY A 3 -10.78 -48.82 27.47
CA GLY A 3 -11.89 -48.01 26.98
C GLY A 3 -11.40 -46.71 26.34
N HIS A 4 -10.68 -46.78 25.21
CA HIS A 4 -10.67 -45.67 24.25
C HIS A 4 -10.90 -46.16 22.82
N LYS A 5 -11.91 -45.52 22.21
CA LYS A 5 -12.59 -45.87 20.97
C LYS A 5 -11.80 -45.40 19.74
N ASN A 6 -11.80 -46.26 18.72
CA ASN A 6 -11.81 -46.00 17.27
C ASN A 6 -11.51 -44.57 16.77
N ALA A 7 -10.51 -44.45 15.89
CA ALA A 7 -10.53 -43.46 14.82
C ALA A 7 -10.60 -44.21 13.48
N ALA A 8 -11.79 -44.23 12.87
CA ALA A 8 -12.02 -44.81 11.57
C ALA A 8 -11.04 -44.21 10.54
N ARG A 9 -10.14 -45.03 9.99
CA ARG A 9 -9.31 -44.61 8.84
C ARG A 9 -10.22 -44.46 7.64
N ARG A 10 -10.59 -43.23 7.31
CA ARG A 10 -11.23 -42.88 6.04
C ARG A 10 -10.12 -42.56 5.04
N VAL A 11 -10.00 -43.41 4.02
CA VAL A 11 -9.20 -43.12 2.83
C VAL A 11 -10.01 -42.13 1.99
N LEU A 12 -9.42 -40.98 1.69
CA LEU A 12 -10.00 -39.96 0.82
C LEU A 12 -9.29 -40.05 -0.53
N VAL A 13 -10.03 -40.45 -1.56
CA VAL A 13 -9.62 -40.32 -2.96
C VAL A 13 -9.92 -38.88 -3.35
N ILE A 14 -8.89 -38.12 -3.74
CA ILE A 14 -9.01 -36.71 -4.12
C ILE A 14 -8.55 -36.60 -5.56
N GLU A 15 -9.47 -36.16 -6.43
CA GLU A 15 -9.35 -36.28 -7.89
C GLU A 15 -8.51 -35.15 -8.52
N ASP A 16 -8.30 -34.03 -7.82
CA ASP A 16 -7.43 -32.94 -8.27
C ASP A 16 -6.94 -32.00 -7.15
N ALA A 17 -5.99 -31.12 -7.50
CA ALA A 17 -5.33 -30.18 -6.60
C ALA A 17 -6.23 -29.04 -6.08
N GLU A 18 -7.31 -28.69 -6.78
CA GLU A 18 -8.26 -27.65 -6.34
C GLU A 18 -9.09 -28.15 -5.15
N THR A 19 -9.47 -29.42 -5.19
CA THR A 19 -10.19 -30.09 -4.10
C THR A 19 -9.33 -30.25 -2.85
N LEU A 20 -8.03 -30.49 -3.03
CA LEU A 20 -7.05 -30.55 -1.92
C LEU A 20 -6.86 -29.17 -1.27
N ALA A 21 -6.78 -28.10 -2.07
CA ALA A 21 -6.67 -26.72 -1.58
C ALA A 21 -7.92 -26.31 -0.77
N LEU A 22 -9.12 -26.62 -1.26
CA LEU A 22 -10.38 -26.34 -0.55
C LEU A 22 -10.52 -27.15 0.75
N PHE A 23 -10.04 -28.40 0.75
CA PHE A 23 -10.05 -29.26 1.93
C PHE A 23 -9.09 -28.77 3.01
N LEU A 24 -7.86 -28.40 2.63
CA LEU A 24 -6.89 -27.78 3.53
C LEU A 24 -7.42 -26.44 4.05
N GLN A 25 -8.04 -25.62 3.19
CA GLN A 25 -8.68 -24.35 3.57
C GLN A 25 -9.73 -24.56 4.67
N ARG A 26 -10.64 -25.54 4.53
CA ARG A 26 -11.67 -25.82 5.56
C ARG A 26 -11.12 -26.36 6.87
N ARG A 27 -10.02 -27.13 6.82
CA ARG A 27 -9.47 -27.79 8.01
C ARG A 27 -8.47 -26.92 8.77
N LEU A 28 -7.70 -26.10 8.07
CA LEU A 28 -6.75 -25.13 8.65
C LEU A 28 -7.48 -23.95 9.32
N LEU A 29 -8.64 -23.54 8.78
CA LEU A 29 -9.50 -22.52 9.41
C LEU A 29 -10.15 -23.00 10.72
N ALA A 30 -10.27 -24.30 10.96
CA ALA A 30 -10.91 -24.83 12.17
C ALA A 30 -10.01 -24.76 13.42
N ASP A 31 -8.68 -24.79 13.25
CA ASP A 31 -7.71 -24.88 14.35
C ASP A 31 -6.85 -23.60 14.53
N GLY A 32 -7.14 -22.52 13.79
CA GLY A 32 -6.52 -21.20 14.01
C GLY A 32 -5.04 -21.09 13.66
N GLN A 33 -4.48 -22.04 12.90
CA GLN A 33 -3.06 -22.02 12.49
C GLN A 33 -2.92 -21.74 10.99
N ALA A 34 -2.08 -20.76 10.65
CA ALA A 34 -1.77 -20.40 9.27
C ALA A 34 -0.53 -21.16 8.74
N PHE A 35 -0.67 -21.78 7.57
CA PHE A 35 0.42 -22.50 6.90
C PHE A 35 0.52 -22.03 5.45
N VAL A 36 1.73 -22.09 4.88
CA VAL A 36 1.99 -21.87 3.45
C VAL A 36 2.49 -23.17 2.83
N VAL A 37 2.03 -23.48 1.62
CA VAL A 37 2.56 -24.61 0.83
C VAL A 37 3.84 -24.15 0.16
N GLU A 38 4.98 -24.61 0.69
CA GLU A 38 6.30 -24.20 0.20
C GLU A 38 6.72 -24.98 -1.05
N ARG A 39 6.31 -26.26 -1.12
CA ARG A 39 6.59 -27.13 -2.27
C ARG A 39 5.59 -28.28 -2.36
N ALA A 40 5.16 -28.61 -3.58
CA ALA A 40 4.48 -29.86 -3.89
C ALA A 40 5.37 -30.69 -4.82
N ARG A 41 5.66 -31.94 -4.47
CA ARG A 41 6.36 -32.89 -5.34
C ARG A 41 5.56 -34.17 -5.48
N ARG A 42 5.49 -34.70 -6.70
CA ARG A 42 4.88 -36.02 -6.96
C ARG A 42 5.74 -37.10 -6.30
N SER A 43 5.13 -37.93 -5.47
CA SER A 43 5.75 -39.09 -4.85
C SER A 43 5.63 -40.28 -5.82
N GLY A 44 6.75 -40.72 -6.41
CA GLY A 44 6.81 -41.94 -7.23
C GLY A 44 7.43 -41.81 -8.63
N ASN A 45 8.12 -42.86 -9.08
CA ASN A 45 8.89 -42.94 -10.33
C ASN A 45 8.04 -43.31 -11.58
N GLY A 46 6.82 -42.76 -11.70
CA GLY A 46 5.90 -43.12 -12.78
C GLY A 46 6.07 -42.29 -14.06
N HIS A 47 6.45 -42.95 -15.17
CA HIS A 47 6.45 -42.36 -16.52
C HIS A 47 5.02 -42.34 -17.12
N ARG A 48 4.20 -41.33 -16.78
CA ARG A 48 3.04 -40.90 -17.60
C ARG A 48 2.60 -39.47 -17.25
N LYS A 49 2.20 -38.72 -18.29
CA LYS A 49 1.92 -37.28 -18.34
C LYS A 49 0.50 -36.92 -17.85
N ASP A 50 -0.05 -37.70 -16.94
CA ASP A 50 -1.42 -37.57 -16.45
C ASP A 50 -1.35 -37.13 -14.98
N LEU A 51 -2.12 -36.10 -14.62
CA LEU A 51 -2.02 -35.28 -13.39
C LEU A 51 -2.42 -36.00 -12.09
N GLU A 52 -2.75 -37.28 -12.15
CA GLU A 52 -3.08 -38.12 -11.00
C GLU A 52 -1.81 -38.72 -10.37
N GLY A 53 -1.54 -38.36 -9.11
CA GLY A 53 -0.44 -38.92 -8.35
C GLY A 53 -0.47 -38.48 -6.90
N ASP A 54 0.16 -39.27 -6.02
CA ASP A 54 0.36 -38.89 -4.63
C ASP A 54 1.36 -37.72 -4.57
N TYR A 55 1.04 -36.70 -3.78
CA TYR A 55 1.89 -35.51 -3.63
C TYR A 55 2.42 -35.43 -2.19
N ASP A 56 3.74 -35.31 -2.07
CA ASP A 56 4.37 -34.91 -0.83
C ASP A 56 4.29 -33.38 -0.75
N LEU A 57 3.53 -32.90 0.23
CA LEU A 57 3.40 -31.48 0.54
C LEU A 57 4.33 -31.11 1.69
N VAL A 58 5.18 -30.12 1.46
CA VAL A 58 5.95 -29.48 2.53
C VAL A 58 5.18 -28.23 2.97
N LEU A 59 4.66 -28.27 4.20
CA LEU A 59 3.93 -27.17 4.82
C LEU A 59 4.86 -26.43 5.78
N ALA A 60 4.97 -25.12 5.64
CA ALA A 60 5.65 -24.26 6.60
C ALA A 60 4.63 -23.59 7.52
N GLN A 61 4.78 -23.76 8.84
CA GLN A 61 3.95 -23.09 9.85
C GLN A 61 4.41 -21.64 10.00
N LEU A 62 3.49 -20.68 9.91
CA LEU A 62 3.80 -19.29 10.23
C LEU A 62 3.93 -19.16 11.76
N GLN A 63 5.15 -19.02 12.28
CA GLN A 63 5.36 -18.70 13.69
C GLN A 63 5.13 -17.20 13.92
N GLY A 64 4.12 -16.87 14.73
CA GLY A 64 4.00 -15.56 15.38
C GLY A 64 3.26 -14.46 14.62
N GLY A 65 2.35 -14.77 13.69
CA GLY A 65 1.53 -13.75 13.02
C GLY A 65 0.07 -14.17 12.86
N GLU A 66 -0.86 -13.26 13.12
CA GLU A 66 -2.27 -13.44 12.77
C GLU A 66 -2.40 -13.70 11.26
N ALA A 67 -3.22 -14.68 10.89
CA ALA A 67 -3.46 -15.05 9.51
C ALA A 67 -4.10 -13.87 8.75
N ALA A 68 -3.42 -13.36 7.71
CA ALA A 68 -4.02 -12.34 6.86
C ALA A 68 -5.22 -12.90 6.08
N PRO A 69 -6.32 -12.14 5.93
CA PRO A 69 -7.42 -12.55 5.06
C PRO A 69 -6.97 -12.56 3.59
N TRP A 70 -7.34 -13.62 2.86
CA TRP A 70 -7.02 -13.81 1.44
C TRP A 70 -8.21 -13.44 0.57
N THR A 71 -7.97 -12.85 -0.60
CA THR A 71 -8.99 -12.74 -1.67
C THR A 71 -8.75 -13.76 -2.77
N GLN A 72 -9.85 -14.25 -3.36
CA GLN A 72 -9.86 -15.12 -4.53
C GLN A 72 -10.16 -14.27 -5.77
N GLU A 73 -9.19 -14.14 -6.68
CA GLU A 73 -9.45 -13.59 -8.02
C GLU A 73 -9.54 -14.72 -9.04
N PRO A 74 -10.57 -14.75 -9.92
CA PRO A 74 -10.60 -15.70 -11.03
C PRO A 74 -9.47 -15.35 -12.01
N ALA A 75 -8.51 -16.25 -12.17
CA ALA A 75 -7.30 -15.99 -12.96
C ALA A 75 -7.26 -16.75 -14.30
N GLY A 76 -8.28 -17.57 -14.57
CA GLY A 76 -8.53 -18.17 -15.88
C GLY A 76 -9.38 -19.44 -15.78
N GLN A 77 -9.52 -20.15 -16.91
CA GLN A 77 -10.09 -21.50 -16.96
C GLN A 77 -8.95 -22.52 -17.02
N GLY A 78 -8.99 -23.51 -16.13
CA GLY A 78 -8.13 -24.69 -16.18
C GLY A 78 -8.56 -25.64 -17.31
N LYS A 79 -7.77 -26.69 -17.55
CA LYS A 79 -8.24 -27.80 -18.40
C LYS A 79 -9.42 -28.48 -17.68
N ALA A 80 -10.51 -28.72 -18.43
CA ALA A 80 -11.84 -29.13 -17.96
C ALA A 80 -12.81 -27.99 -17.55
N GLY A 81 -12.44 -26.72 -17.72
CA GLY A 81 -13.38 -25.60 -17.55
C GLY A 81 -13.61 -25.17 -16.09
N ALA A 82 -12.89 -25.76 -15.13
CA ALA A 82 -12.88 -25.31 -13.74
C ALA A 82 -12.11 -23.98 -13.61
N PRO A 83 -12.64 -22.98 -12.89
CA PRO A 83 -11.94 -21.72 -12.65
C PRO A 83 -10.84 -21.91 -11.60
N TRP A 84 -9.62 -21.50 -11.92
CA TRP A 84 -8.56 -21.43 -10.91
C TRP A 84 -8.42 -20.01 -10.38
N PHE A 85 -8.09 -19.90 -9.10
CA PHE A 85 -8.03 -18.64 -8.37
C PHE A 85 -6.59 -18.27 -8.03
N ARG A 86 -6.24 -16.99 -8.20
CA ARG A 86 -5.00 -16.44 -7.66
C ARG A 86 -5.28 -15.96 -6.24
N LEU A 87 -4.58 -16.54 -5.27
CA LEU A 87 -4.56 -16.06 -3.89
C LEU A 87 -3.57 -14.90 -3.81
N GLN A 88 -4.07 -13.68 -3.63
CA GLN A 88 -3.24 -12.53 -3.30
C GLN A 88 -3.34 -12.28 -1.78
N PRO A 89 -2.23 -12.03 -1.07
CA PRO A 89 -2.32 -11.46 0.26
C PRO A 89 -3.07 -10.13 0.13
N GLN A 90 -4.20 -9.95 0.83
CA GLN A 90 -4.72 -8.61 0.96
C GLN A 90 -3.64 -7.76 1.62
N ALA A 91 -3.34 -6.59 1.06
CA ALA A 91 -2.63 -5.57 1.82
C ALA A 91 -3.44 -5.33 3.09
N GLN A 92 -2.97 -5.84 4.23
CA GLN A 92 -3.65 -5.57 5.48
C GLN A 92 -3.66 -4.05 5.68
N PRO A 93 -4.81 -3.42 5.97
CA PRO A 93 -4.81 -2.03 6.36
C PRO A 93 -3.88 -1.89 7.56
N SER A 94 -2.98 -0.91 7.52
CA SER A 94 -2.07 -0.67 8.64
C SER A 94 -2.90 -0.41 9.90
N PRO A 95 -2.62 -1.08 11.04
CA PRO A 95 -3.32 -0.82 12.31
C PRO A 95 -3.08 0.59 12.84
N LEU A 96 -2.12 1.32 12.25
CA LEU A 96 -1.78 2.70 12.60
C LEU A 96 -2.73 3.72 11.99
N ASN A 97 -3.49 3.35 10.95
CA ASN A 97 -4.39 4.24 10.25
C ASN A 97 -5.86 3.88 10.48
N ARG A 98 -6.75 4.84 10.28
CA ARG A 98 -8.19 4.55 10.23
C ARG A 98 -8.49 3.79 8.94
N GLU A 99 -9.45 2.88 8.97
CA GLU A 99 -9.97 2.27 7.74
C GLU A 99 -11.07 3.17 7.15
N ILE A 100 -10.88 3.63 5.91
CA ILE A 100 -11.93 4.29 5.12
C ILE A 100 -12.48 3.25 4.15
N VAL A 101 -13.56 2.57 4.51
CA VAL A 101 -14.26 1.60 3.64
C VAL A 101 -15.59 2.20 3.21
N PHE A 102 -15.83 2.24 1.91
CA PHE A 102 -17.10 2.71 1.35
C PHE A 102 -17.35 2.03 0.02
N ASP A 103 -18.63 1.84 -0.27
CA ASP A 103 -19.11 1.41 -1.58
C ASP A 103 -19.71 2.62 -2.31
N GLY A 104 -19.36 2.78 -3.59
CA GLY A 104 -19.80 3.93 -4.41
C GLY A 104 -18.83 5.10 -4.40
N VAL A 105 -19.36 6.34 -4.49
CA VAL A 105 -18.60 7.57 -4.73
C VAL A 105 -18.60 8.50 -3.52
N ARG A 106 -17.43 9.02 -3.14
CA ARG A 106 -17.27 10.06 -2.10
C ARG A 106 -16.31 11.16 -2.54
N VAL A 107 -16.46 12.36 -1.99
CA VAL A 107 -15.45 13.42 -2.11
C VAL A 107 -14.37 13.16 -1.06
N LEU A 108 -13.13 12.98 -1.50
CA LEU A 108 -11.99 12.70 -0.64
C LEU A 108 -10.77 13.50 -1.11
N SER A 109 -9.86 13.74 -0.18
CA SER A 109 -8.52 14.23 -0.46
C SER A 109 -7.57 13.05 -0.61
N VAL A 110 -6.92 12.94 -1.78
CA VAL A 110 -5.94 11.89 -2.08
C VAL A 110 -4.55 12.49 -1.92
N VAL A 111 -3.75 11.87 -1.06
CA VAL A 111 -2.32 12.17 -0.89
C VAL A 111 -1.51 11.07 -1.55
N VAL A 112 -0.55 11.44 -2.38
CA VAL A 112 0.43 10.53 -2.94
C VAL A 112 1.83 11.03 -2.59
N ALA A 113 2.60 10.20 -1.90
CA ALA A 113 4.01 10.43 -1.59
C ALA A 113 4.87 9.49 -2.43
N ASP A 114 5.90 9.99 -3.10
CA ASP A 114 6.72 9.24 -4.06
C ASP A 114 8.21 9.59 -3.92
N ILE A 115 9.09 8.60 -3.98
CA ILE A 115 10.53 8.83 -3.85
C ILE A 115 11.08 9.43 -5.15
N GLU A 116 11.76 10.56 -5.03
CA GLU A 116 12.46 11.15 -6.16
C GLU A 116 13.72 10.35 -6.50
N HIS A 117 13.97 10.15 -7.80
CA HIS A 117 15.15 9.44 -8.31
C HIS A 117 15.28 7.98 -7.81
N SER A 118 14.15 7.29 -7.61
CA SER A 118 14.10 5.89 -7.17
C SER A 118 14.85 4.90 -8.08
N THR A 119 14.89 5.12 -9.39
CA THR A 119 15.63 4.25 -10.32
C THR A 119 17.15 4.32 -10.10
N PRO A 120 17.81 5.51 -10.11
CA PRO A 120 19.20 5.64 -9.67
C PRO A 120 19.45 5.05 -8.28
N LEU A 121 18.55 5.32 -7.33
CA LEU A 121 18.66 4.83 -5.96
C LEU A 121 18.67 3.30 -5.89
N THR A 122 17.76 2.63 -6.60
CA THR A 122 17.67 1.17 -6.68
C THR A 122 18.95 0.56 -7.25
N ARG A 123 19.56 1.22 -8.24
CA ARG A 123 20.84 0.77 -8.82
C ARG A 123 22.01 0.92 -7.85
N ALA A 124 22.02 1.96 -7.03
CA ALA A 124 23.07 2.22 -6.06
C ALA A 124 23.01 1.25 -4.87
N LEU A 125 21.80 1.00 -4.35
CA LEU A 125 21.59 0.16 -3.17
C LEU A 125 21.61 -1.35 -3.49
N GLY A 126 21.19 -1.73 -4.70
CA GLY A 126 20.93 -3.13 -5.01
C GLY A 126 19.64 -3.65 -4.33
N PRO A 127 19.20 -4.86 -4.69
CA PRO A 127 17.83 -5.32 -4.40
C PRO A 127 17.52 -5.50 -2.91
N LEU A 128 18.48 -6.00 -2.11
CA LEU A 128 18.24 -6.25 -0.68
C LEU A 128 18.19 -4.96 0.14
N ALA A 129 19.15 -4.06 -0.06
CA ALA A 129 19.16 -2.78 0.64
C ALA A 129 18.01 -1.86 0.17
N MET A 130 17.60 -1.94 -1.10
CA MET A 130 16.41 -1.24 -1.58
C MET A 130 15.13 -1.78 -0.92
N LEU A 131 15.03 -3.09 -0.67
CA LEU A 131 13.88 -3.65 0.05
C LEU A 131 13.82 -3.12 1.50
N GLU A 132 14.95 -3.04 2.19
CA GLU A 132 15.03 -2.45 3.54
C GLU A 132 14.68 -0.97 3.52
N PHE A 133 15.21 -0.22 2.55
CA PHE A 133 14.88 1.18 2.31
C PHE A 133 13.38 1.39 2.17
N LEU A 134 12.73 0.61 1.29
CA LEU A 134 11.29 0.73 1.05
C LEU A 134 10.46 0.37 2.27
N LYS A 135 10.83 -0.66 3.03
CA LYS A 135 10.15 -1.03 4.27
C LYS A 135 10.19 0.10 5.30
N GLU A 136 11.37 0.68 5.52
CA GLU A 136 11.52 1.83 6.43
C GLU A 136 10.73 3.04 5.92
N PHE A 137 10.84 3.37 4.63
CA PHE A 137 10.09 4.47 4.02
C PHE A 137 8.57 4.30 4.21
N TYR A 138 8.02 3.12 3.90
CA TYR A 138 6.60 2.86 4.06
C TYR A 138 6.14 3.03 5.50
N LEU A 139 6.91 2.55 6.48
CA LEU A 139 6.58 2.70 7.90
C LEU A 139 6.51 4.17 8.31
N GLU A 140 7.48 4.99 7.89
CA GLU A 140 7.50 6.43 8.18
C GLU A 140 6.28 7.14 7.57
N MET A 141 5.95 6.84 6.30
CA MET A 141 4.80 7.44 5.61
C MET A 141 3.47 7.03 6.25
N ILE A 142 3.32 5.74 6.59
CA ILE A 142 2.13 5.19 7.25
C ILE A 142 1.93 5.85 8.63
N GLN A 143 3.00 6.04 9.40
CA GLN A 143 2.94 6.72 10.70
C GLN A 143 2.54 8.19 10.53
N ALA A 144 3.09 8.88 9.52
CA ALA A 144 2.75 10.27 9.22
C ALA A 144 1.29 10.45 8.76
N VAL A 145 0.66 9.45 8.14
CA VAL A 145 -0.80 9.47 7.89
C VAL A 145 -1.58 9.50 9.22
N GLY A 146 -1.18 8.66 10.18
CA GLY A 146 -1.84 8.54 11.49
C GLY A 146 -3.31 8.14 11.40
N ARG A 147 -4.10 8.47 12.44
CA ARG A 147 -5.54 8.09 12.53
C ARG A 147 -6.49 9.00 11.74
N ALA A 148 -6.01 10.15 11.26
CA ALA A 148 -6.81 11.08 10.46
C ALA A 148 -7.06 10.57 9.03
N GLY A 149 -6.14 9.75 8.50
CA GLY A 149 -6.27 9.19 7.16
C GLY A 149 -6.26 7.67 7.11
N CYS A 150 -6.29 7.17 5.89
CA CYS A 150 -6.21 5.76 5.55
C CYS A 150 -5.16 5.52 4.47
N THR A 151 -4.05 4.85 4.80
CA THR A 151 -3.12 4.37 3.77
C THR A 151 -3.80 3.26 2.98
N LYS A 152 -3.98 3.48 1.67
CA LYS A 152 -4.71 2.55 0.81
C LYS A 152 -3.83 1.64 0.01
N GLN A 153 -2.74 2.18 -0.51
CA GLN A 153 -1.82 1.44 -1.37
C GLN A 153 -0.40 1.92 -1.10
N TYR A 154 0.54 1.00 -1.16
CA TYR A 154 1.96 1.29 -1.32
C TYR A 154 2.48 0.36 -2.41
N SER A 155 3.14 0.93 -3.41
CA SER A 155 3.58 0.19 -4.60
C SER A 155 4.85 0.80 -5.12
N GLY A 156 5.91 -0.02 -5.25
CA GLY A 156 7.21 0.44 -5.72
C GLY A 156 7.81 1.46 -4.75
N ASP A 157 7.80 2.71 -5.11
CA ASP A 157 8.37 3.84 -4.38
C ASP A 157 7.29 4.83 -3.87
N GLN A 158 6.02 4.47 -4.04
CA GLN A 158 4.89 5.34 -3.79
C GLN A 158 4.02 4.85 -2.62
N VAL A 159 3.47 5.80 -1.85
CA VAL A 159 2.41 5.60 -0.86
C VAL A 159 1.22 6.48 -1.22
N LEU A 160 0.03 5.90 -1.22
CA LEU A 160 -1.25 6.59 -1.43
C LEU A 160 -2.12 6.50 -0.18
N ALA A 161 -2.60 7.65 0.28
CA ALA A 161 -3.50 7.78 1.41
C ALA A 161 -4.74 8.61 1.06
N LEU A 162 -5.83 8.35 1.80
CA LEU A 162 -7.11 9.04 1.68
C LEU A 162 -7.44 9.78 2.99
N PHE A 163 -8.04 10.96 2.85
CA PHE A 163 -8.53 11.79 3.94
C PHE A 163 -9.93 12.31 3.60
N GLU A 164 -10.76 12.45 4.63
CA GLU A 164 -12.10 13.05 4.48
C GLU A 164 -11.99 14.58 4.33
N GLU A 165 -10.99 15.20 4.96
CA GLU A 165 -10.76 16.65 4.93
C GLU A 165 -9.42 17.05 4.25
N PRO A 166 -9.40 18.12 3.42
CA PRO A 166 -8.15 18.65 2.83
C PRO A 166 -7.12 19.11 3.86
N SER A 167 -7.57 19.66 5.00
CA SER A 167 -6.72 20.08 6.12
C SER A 167 -5.90 18.92 6.67
N GLU A 168 -6.56 17.79 6.95
CA GLU A 168 -5.92 16.57 7.45
C GLU A 168 -4.91 16.00 6.44
N ALA A 169 -5.24 16.06 5.14
CA ALA A 169 -4.34 15.64 4.07
C ALA A 169 -3.06 16.48 4.04
N VAL A 170 -3.18 17.80 4.16
CA VAL A 170 -2.02 18.71 4.20
C VAL A 170 -1.22 18.53 5.48
N ALA A 171 -1.87 18.38 6.64
CA ALA A 171 -1.21 18.09 7.90
C ALA A 171 -0.40 16.79 7.84
N ALA A 172 -0.96 15.73 7.23
CA ALA A 172 -0.25 14.48 7.02
C ALA A 172 0.93 14.63 6.06
N ALA A 173 0.77 15.39 4.96
CA ALA A 173 1.87 15.66 4.03
C ALA A 173 3.03 16.41 4.70
N LEU A 174 2.74 17.37 5.57
CA LEU A 174 3.75 18.06 6.38
C LEU A 174 4.51 17.08 7.29
N ARG A 175 3.78 16.21 8.01
CA ARG A 175 4.39 15.15 8.84
C ARG A 175 5.19 14.15 8.01
N MET A 176 4.76 13.83 6.79
CA MET A 176 5.52 12.97 5.86
C MET A 176 6.85 13.60 5.49
N CYS A 177 6.87 14.89 5.15
CA CYS A 177 8.11 15.62 4.83
C CYS A 177 9.07 15.65 6.02
N GLU A 178 8.56 15.88 7.24
CA GLU A 178 9.36 15.87 8.46
C GLU A 178 9.97 14.49 8.76
N ALA A 179 9.14 13.44 8.76
CA ALA A 179 9.61 12.06 8.95
C ALA A 179 10.63 11.65 7.88
N PHE A 180 10.41 12.08 6.64
CA PHE A 180 11.32 11.82 5.53
C PHE A 180 12.67 12.51 5.69
N ALA A 181 12.73 13.72 6.26
CA ALA A 181 14.01 14.40 6.52
C ALA A 181 14.88 13.59 7.49
N ALA A 182 14.29 13.07 8.57
CA ALA A 182 14.99 12.19 9.51
C ALA A 182 15.41 10.86 8.85
N PHE A 183 14.51 10.26 8.06
CA PHE A 183 14.80 9.06 7.28
C PHE A 183 15.96 9.25 6.30
N ARG A 184 15.97 10.36 5.54
CA ARG A 184 17.03 10.73 4.60
C ARG A 184 18.38 10.86 5.31
N ALA A 185 18.42 11.48 6.49
CA ALA A 185 19.66 11.62 7.25
C ALA A 185 20.28 10.25 7.61
N ARG A 186 19.45 9.30 8.07
CA ARG A 186 19.91 7.93 8.39
C ARG A 186 20.46 7.20 7.17
N TRP A 187 19.81 7.34 6.02
CA TRP A 187 20.25 6.69 4.79
C TRP A 187 21.48 7.35 4.14
N ARG A 188 21.65 8.65 4.34
CA ARG A 188 22.90 9.35 4.00
C ARG A 188 24.07 8.80 4.79
N GLU A 189 23.92 8.60 6.09
CA GLU A 189 24.98 8.02 6.94
C GLU A 189 25.24 6.54 6.63
N ARG A 190 24.18 5.75 6.44
CA ARG A 190 24.28 4.30 6.25
C ARG A 190 24.83 3.91 4.87
N ALA A 191 24.45 4.64 3.83
CA ALA A 191 24.69 4.23 2.44
C ALA A 191 25.12 5.37 1.50
N SER A 192 25.38 6.58 2.02
CA SER A 192 25.79 7.74 1.21
C SER A 192 24.80 8.07 0.07
N VAL A 193 23.51 7.82 0.29
CA VAL A 193 22.43 8.17 -0.65
C VAL A 193 21.62 9.34 -0.12
N GLU A 194 21.12 10.18 -1.02
CA GLU A 194 20.28 11.33 -0.69
C GLU A 194 18.97 11.29 -1.49
N PRO A 195 17.99 10.46 -1.08
CA PRO A 195 16.69 10.41 -1.74
C PRO A 195 15.91 11.72 -1.52
N GLY A 196 15.05 12.06 -2.47
CA GLY A 196 14.05 13.14 -2.33
C GLY A 196 12.64 12.57 -2.14
N LEU A 197 11.70 13.43 -1.73
CA LEU A 197 10.28 13.08 -1.57
C LEU A 197 9.36 14.05 -2.30
N GLY A 198 8.59 13.54 -3.25
CA GLY A 198 7.51 14.28 -3.86
C GLY A 198 6.16 13.96 -3.23
N VAL A 199 5.39 14.99 -2.87
CA VAL A 199 4.03 14.84 -2.34
C VAL A 199 3.04 15.62 -3.19
N GLY A 200 2.01 14.93 -3.66
CA GLY A 200 0.92 15.49 -4.43
C GLY A 200 -0.41 15.28 -3.74
N ILE A 201 -1.24 16.33 -3.68
CA ILE A 201 -2.56 16.27 -3.06
C ILE A 201 -3.62 16.77 -4.04
N ALA A 202 -4.68 15.99 -4.21
CA ALA A 202 -5.82 16.38 -5.03
C ALA A 202 -7.12 15.97 -4.36
N THR A 203 -8.13 16.84 -4.44
CA THR A 203 -9.44 16.63 -3.81
C THR A 203 -10.53 16.47 -4.85
N GLY A 204 -11.42 15.50 -4.68
CA GLY A 204 -12.59 15.35 -5.54
C GLY A 204 -13.28 14.00 -5.40
N MET A 205 -14.13 13.67 -6.37
CA MET A 205 -14.88 12.41 -6.37
C MET A 205 -13.97 11.20 -6.62
N VAL A 206 -14.01 10.25 -5.70
CA VAL A 206 -13.33 8.96 -5.73
C VAL A 206 -14.37 7.86 -5.53
N ALA A 207 -14.34 6.86 -6.40
CA ALA A 207 -15.13 5.64 -6.30
C ALA A 207 -14.28 4.51 -5.71
N SER A 208 -14.88 3.69 -4.86
CA SER A 208 -14.30 2.45 -4.35
C SER A 208 -15.37 1.37 -4.19
N ASP A 209 -14.94 0.12 -4.15
CA ASP A 209 -15.79 -1.03 -3.82
C ASP A 209 -15.65 -1.30 -2.31
N GLY A 210 -16.75 -1.36 -1.57
CA GLY A 210 -16.71 -1.68 -0.14
C GLY A 210 -16.33 -3.13 0.18
N GLY A 211 -16.25 -3.99 -0.85
CA GLY A 211 -16.03 -5.43 -0.74
C GLY A 211 -14.62 -5.89 -1.13
N ALA A 212 -14.58 -6.89 -2.03
CA ALA A 212 -13.35 -7.60 -2.38
C ALA A 212 -12.29 -6.71 -3.06
N PHE A 213 -12.72 -5.61 -3.69
CA PHE A 213 -11.89 -4.66 -4.41
C PHE A 213 -11.71 -3.33 -3.67
N ARG A 214 -11.83 -3.30 -2.33
CA ARG A 214 -11.63 -2.11 -1.46
C ARG A 214 -10.30 -1.39 -1.53
N HIS A 215 -9.33 -1.98 -2.23
CA HIS A 215 -8.03 -1.37 -2.52
C HIS A 215 -8.03 -0.62 -3.86
N VAL A 216 -9.00 -0.89 -4.74
CA VAL A 216 -9.16 -0.21 -6.02
C VAL A 216 -9.84 1.13 -5.80
N LEU A 217 -9.22 2.18 -6.35
CA LEU A 217 -9.73 3.54 -6.32
C LEU A 217 -9.84 4.05 -7.75
N ALA A 218 -10.99 4.60 -8.11
CA ALA A 218 -11.21 5.19 -9.41
C ALA A 218 -11.64 6.66 -9.27
N GLY A 219 -10.93 7.57 -9.92
CA GLY A 219 -11.26 8.99 -9.90
C GLY A 219 -10.13 9.85 -10.42
N ALA A 220 -10.47 11.01 -10.99
CA ALA A 220 -9.49 11.99 -11.42
C ALA A 220 -8.51 12.42 -10.29
N PRO A 221 -8.93 12.61 -9.03
CA PRO A 221 -8.03 13.00 -7.94
C PRO A 221 -6.86 12.02 -7.73
N VAL A 222 -7.09 10.71 -7.90
CA VAL A 222 -6.04 9.68 -7.78
C VAL A 222 -4.92 9.90 -8.81
N ILE A 223 -5.32 10.17 -10.06
CA ILE A 223 -4.38 10.41 -11.16
C ILE A 223 -3.68 11.77 -11.00
N VAL A 224 -4.42 12.80 -10.58
CA VAL A 224 -3.87 14.14 -10.38
C VAL A 224 -2.85 14.13 -9.25
N ALA A 225 -3.19 13.58 -8.07
CA ALA A 225 -2.27 13.50 -6.92
C ALA A 225 -0.96 12.78 -7.29
N ALA A 226 -1.04 11.62 -7.96
CA ALA A 226 0.15 10.88 -8.41
C ALA A 226 1.03 11.64 -9.41
N ARG A 227 0.46 12.59 -10.16
CA ARG A 227 1.23 13.42 -11.08
C ARG A 227 1.78 14.66 -10.41
N LEU A 228 1.05 15.22 -9.44
CA LEU A 228 1.56 16.29 -8.61
C LEU A 228 2.77 15.83 -7.79
N SER A 229 2.75 14.62 -7.23
CA SER A 229 3.91 14.03 -6.55
C SER A 229 5.10 13.80 -7.48
N ALA A 230 4.87 13.56 -8.76
CA ALA A 230 5.95 13.48 -9.74
C ALA A 230 6.47 14.86 -10.18
N LEU A 231 5.63 15.89 -10.15
CA LEU A 231 5.93 17.27 -10.55
C LEU A 231 6.56 18.12 -9.44
N SER A 232 6.44 17.70 -8.17
CA SER A 232 7.10 18.35 -7.02
C SER A 232 8.61 18.49 -7.20
N LYS A 233 9.20 17.65 -8.07
CA LYS A 233 10.60 17.70 -8.52
C LYS A 233 10.97 19.09 -9.03
N GLY A 234 11.65 19.87 -8.19
CA GLY A 234 12.12 21.22 -8.51
C GLY A 234 11.12 22.37 -8.28
N GLU A 235 9.84 22.07 -8.07
CA GLU A 235 8.83 23.07 -7.68
C GLU A 235 8.67 23.12 -6.14
N GLY A 236 8.90 22.01 -5.44
CA GLY A 236 8.95 21.86 -3.98
C GLY A 236 8.15 20.67 -3.48
N ALA A 237 8.37 20.30 -2.21
CA ALA A 237 7.92 19.03 -1.62
C ALA A 237 6.44 18.69 -1.79
N ILE A 238 5.55 19.67 -1.58
CA ILE A 238 4.10 19.45 -1.51
C ILE A 238 3.41 20.33 -2.55
N LEU A 239 2.72 19.69 -3.51
CA LEU A 239 1.89 20.34 -4.52
C LEU A 239 0.42 19.97 -4.33
N LEU A 240 -0.46 20.97 -4.45
CA LEU A 240 -1.90 20.86 -4.29
C LEU A 240 -2.61 21.25 -5.59
N ASP A 241 -3.74 20.59 -5.89
CA ASP A 241 -4.69 21.11 -6.87
C ASP A 241 -5.52 22.28 -6.30
N GLU A 242 -6.23 22.98 -7.17
CA GLU A 242 -7.05 24.12 -6.77
C GLU A 242 -8.19 23.74 -5.82
N THR A 243 -8.78 22.56 -5.96
CA THR A 243 -9.86 22.08 -5.09
C THR A 243 -9.35 21.90 -3.66
N THR A 244 -8.20 21.26 -3.49
CA THR A 244 -7.56 21.08 -2.19
C THR A 244 -7.25 22.42 -1.56
N TYR A 245 -6.59 23.34 -2.30
CA TYR A 245 -6.28 24.68 -1.79
C TYR A 245 -7.53 25.45 -1.32
N ARG A 246 -8.60 25.41 -2.12
CA ARG A 246 -9.87 26.07 -1.77
C ARG A 246 -10.56 25.43 -0.55
N GLY A 247 -10.22 24.18 -0.21
CA GLY A 247 -10.69 23.50 0.99
C GLY A 247 -9.98 23.92 2.27
N LEU A 248 -8.80 24.54 2.18
CA LEU A 248 -8.00 24.99 3.32
C LEU A 248 -8.45 26.35 3.89
N ARG A 249 -9.71 26.76 3.71
CA ARG A 249 -10.14 28.13 4.09
C ARG A 249 -9.95 28.37 5.58
N GLY A 250 -9.10 29.34 5.92
CA GLY A 250 -8.84 29.75 7.30
C GLY A 250 -7.62 29.10 7.94
N ALA A 251 -6.96 28.16 7.26
CA ALA A 251 -5.69 27.59 7.71
C ALA A 251 -4.55 28.61 7.52
N ASP A 252 -3.76 28.83 8.58
CA ASP A 252 -2.59 29.71 8.54
C ASP A 252 -1.36 28.93 8.02
N LEU A 253 -1.40 28.61 6.73
CA LEU A 253 -0.37 27.85 6.05
C LEU A 253 0.35 28.71 4.99
N PRO A 254 1.68 28.57 4.83
CA PRO A 254 2.45 29.27 3.82
C PRO A 254 2.22 28.66 2.43
N VAL A 255 1.02 28.82 1.89
CA VAL A 255 0.65 28.29 0.57
C VAL A 255 0.71 29.40 -0.47
N ARG A 256 1.49 29.17 -1.54
CA ARG A 256 1.54 30.09 -2.69
C ARG A 256 1.03 29.46 -3.96
N LYS A 257 0.52 30.32 -4.84
CA LYS A 257 0.08 29.94 -6.18
C LYS A 257 1.31 29.64 -7.05
N ALA A 258 1.40 28.42 -7.57
CA ALA A 258 2.46 28.00 -8.48
C ALA A 258 2.03 28.21 -9.95
N ARG A 259 2.95 27.95 -10.89
CA ARG A 259 2.62 28.03 -12.33
C ARG A 259 1.58 26.95 -12.68
N PRO A 260 0.57 27.26 -13.50
CA PRO A 260 -0.31 26.23 -14.04
C PRO A 260 0.51 25.18 -14.81
N GLN A 261 0.17 23.90 -14.62
CA GLN A 261 0.87 22.79 -15.26
C GLN A 261 -0.08 21.98 -16.12
N GLN A 262 0.38 21.59 -17.31
CA GLN A 262 -0.38 20.68 -18.17
C GLN A 262 -0.21 19.25 -17.67
N ILE A 263 -1.28 18.68 -17.14
CA ILE A 263 -1.30 17.29 -16.68
C ILE A 263 -1.68 16.40 -17.88
N LYS A 264 -0.85 15.39 -18.18
CA LYS A 264 -1.01 14.50 -19.36
C LYS A 264 -2.42 13.91 -19.46
N GLY A 265 -3.13 14.05 -20.58
CA GLY A 265 -4.47 13.46 -20.73
C GLY A 265 -5.60 14.23 -20.06
N PHE A 266 -5.34 15.43 -19.54
CA PHE A 266 -6.36 16.44 -19.28
C PHE A 266 -6.29 17.52 -20.36
N ALA A 267 -7.44 18.09 -20.74
CA ALA A 267 -7.51 19.07 -21.83
C ALA A 267 -7.03 20.47 -21.44
N SER A 268 -7.16 20.84 -20.15
CA SER A 268 -6.80 22.16 -19.65
C SER A 268 -5.67 22.06 -18.61
N PRO A 269 -4.80 23.09 -18.52
CA PRO A 269 -3.82 23.18 -17.45
C PRO A 269 -4.48 23.24 -16.08
N PHE A 270 -3.84 22.60 -15.09
CA PHE A 270 -4.27 22.69 -13.69
C PHE A 270 -3.57 23.86 -13.01
N GLN A 271 -4.35 24.70 -12.34
CA GLN A 271 -3.78 25.67 -11.41
C GLN A 271 -3.25 24.92 -10.19
N LEU A 272 -1.95 25.07 -9.92
CA LEU A 272 -1.27 24.42 -8.80
C LEU A 272 -1.02 25.39 -7.65
N TYR A 273 -0.93 24.84 -6.46
CA TYR A 273 -0.52 25.54 -5.25
C TYR A 273 0.59 24.75 -4.59
N LYS A 274 1.50 25.46 -3.93
CA LYS A 274 2.65 24.88 -3.25
C LYS A 274 2.62 25.28 -1.78
N VAL A 275 2.85 24.32 -0.90
CA VAL A 275 3.17 24.61 0.50
C VAL A 275 4.67 24.92 0.59
N ASP A 276 5.02 26.16 0.90
CA ASP A 276 6.42 26.58 1.07
C ASP A 276 6.92 26.15 2.44
N ILE A 277 7.56 24.99 2.47
CA ILE A 277 8.30 24.47 3.61
C ILE A 277 9.80 24.46 3.34
N PRO A 278 10.65 24.64 4.37
CA PRO A 278 12.08 24.38 4.26
C PRO A 278 12.28 22.89 3.93
N TRP A 279 12.92 22.60 2.80
CA TRP A 279 13.18 21.21 2.34
C TRP A 279 14.26 20.49 3.18
N ASP A 280 15.05 21.25 3.94
CA ASP A 280 16.04 20.74 4.89
C ASP A 280 15.94 21.56 6.18
N PRO A 281 14.89 21.35 7.00
CA PRO A 281 14.78 22.03 8.27
C PRO A 281 15.90 21.50 9.18
N PRO A 282 16.84 22.33 9.67
CA PRO A 282 17.70 21.91 10.78
C PRO A 282 16.82 21.43 11.95
N ALA A 283 17.33 20.59 12.85
CA ALA A 283 16.52 19.94 13.90
C ALA A 283 15.64 20.91 14.72
N GLU A 284 16.06 22.18 14.82
CA GLU A 284 15.32 23.32 15.40
C GLU A 284 14.01 23.73 14.69
N HIS A 285 13.77 23.26 13.46
CA HIS A 285 12.57 23.54 12.66
C HIS A 285 11.55 22.37 12.64
N GLN A 286 11.80 21.25 13.31
CA GLN A 286 10.80 20.18 13.51
C GLN A 286 9.54 20.74 14.20
N VAL A 287 9.76 21.59 15.22
CA VAL A 287 8.70 22.34 15.92
C VAL A 287 7.85 23.19 14.96
N GLN A 288 8.44 23.71 13.88
CA GLN A 288 7.73 24.51 12.89
C GLN A 288 6.83 23.64 12.01
N MET A 289 7.25 22.44 11.63
CA MET A 289 6.44 21.52 10.80
C MET A 289 5.23 20.98 11.56
N GLU A 290 5.39 20.64 12.85
CA GLU A 290 4.26 20.25 13.70
C GLU A 290 3.31 21.42 13.97
N THR A 291 3.84 22.64 14.15
CA THR A 291 3.02 23.86 14.25
C THR A 291 2.23 24.11 12.97
N LEU A 292 2.84 23.94 11.79
CA LEU A 292 2.15 24.05 10.50
C LEU A 292 1.11 22.94 10.32
N ALA A 293 1.41 21.70 10.73
CA ALA A 293 0.45 20.60 10.69
C ALA A 293 -0.75 20.90 11.60
N GLN A 294 -0.53 21.51 12.75
CA GLN A 294 -1.61 21.96 13.64
C GLN A 294 -2.38 23.17 13.06
N ALA A 295 -1.71 24.08 12.38
CA ALA A 295 -2.34 25.23 11.71
C ALA A 295 -3.15 24.83 10.47
N ALA A 296 -2.92 23.63 9.93
CA ALA A 296 -3.70 23.06 8.85
C ALA A 296 -5.09 22.60 9.31
N LEU A 297 -5.21 22.11 10.56
CA LEU A 297 -6.41 21.51 11.17
C LEU A 297 -7.38 22.58 11.70
#